data_AF-S4A7Z4-F1
#
_entry.id   AF-S4A7Z4-F1
#
_cell.length_a   1.000
_cell.length_b   1.000
_cell.length_c   1.000
_cell.angle_alpha   90.00
_cell.angle_beta   90.00
_cell.angle_gamma   90.00
#
_symmetry.space_group_name_H-M   'P 1'
#
loop_
_entity.id
_entity.type
_entity.pdbx_description
1 polymer ?
#
loop_
_entity_poly.entity_id
_entity_poly.type
_entity_poly.pdbx_seq_one_letter_code
_entity_poly.pdbx_strand_id
1 'polypeptide(L)'
;MTCTDALSSPEHLPFTVQTEIPPASDWCQRWQQRTPSWRHASEGGFDARRYTVEPLAEEEAKAFVLQHHYSASYPSAKERFGLYLAAGAERRLCGAAVFGVPVSEAVLTKPLPELRPYDESLECSRFVLLDECPANSESWFLARCFEALLTHGVRGIVSFADPVPRRSNTGALIAVGHVGTIYQASNAAYCGRATARTVKLLPDGTVFNSGVRAGSRHGPVMAGGPFRQVSWGACVVHSMA
;
A
#
# COMPACT_ATOMS: atom_id res chain seq x y z
N MET A 1 -8.52 -39.28 -19.38
CA MET A 1 -8.99 -37.88 -19.37
C MET A 1 -8.37 -37.20 -18.16
N THR A 2 -7.20 -36.60 -18.34
CA THR A 2 -6.50 -35.82 -17.32
C THR A 2 -6.68 -34.36 -17.68
N CYS A 3 -7.52 -33.67 -16.92
CA CYS A 3 -7.68 -32.23 -16.97
C CYS A 3 -6.46 -31.62 -16.26
N THR A 4 -5.52 -31.11 -17.04
CA THR A 4 -4.37 -30.36 -16.51
C THR A 4 -4.85 -28.94 -16.26
N ASP A 5 -4.95 -28.56 -14.98
CA ASP A 5 -5.21 -27.19 -14.55
C ASP A 5 -4.17 -26.25 -15.17
N ALA A 6 -4.63 -25.31 -15.98
CA ALA A 6 -3.83 -24.22 -16.49
C ALA A 6 -3.55 -23.23 -15.35
N LEU A 7 -2.46 -23.46 -14.62
CA LEU A 7 -1.84 -22.44 -13.80
C LEU A 7 -1.46 -21.27 -14.72
N SER A 8 -2.25 -20.21 -14.67
CA SER A 8 -2.01 -18.98 -15.40
C SER A 8 -0.74 -18.34 -14.85
N SER A 9 0.29 -18.26 -15.69
CA SER A 9 1.57 -17.62 -15.38
C SER A 9 1.38 -16.17 -14.91
N PRO A 10 2.20 -15.65 -13.97
CA PRO A 10 2.16 -14.24 -13.63
C PRO A 10 2.61 -13.42 -14.86
N GLU A 11 1.66 -12.74 -15.50
CA GLU A 11 1.94 -11.94 -16.68
C GLU A 11 2.88 -10.77 -16.37
N HIS A 12 3.77 -10.54 -17.34
CA HIS A 12 4.67 -9.40 -17.42
C HIS A 12 3.86 -8.09 -17.44
N LEU A 13 4.42 -7.01 -16.87
CA LEU A 13 3.84 -5.66 -16.85
C LEU A 13 3.00 -5.35 -18.12
N PRO A 14 1.66 -5.15 -18.02
CA PRO A 14 0.82 -4.85 -19.18
C PRO A 14 1.01 -3.41 -19.70
N PHE A 15 1.78 -2.59 -18.99
CA PHE A 15 2.15 -1.25 -19.40
C PHE A 15 3.57 -1.26 -19.98
N THR A 16 3.75 -0.70 -21.19
CA THR A 16 5.09 -0.25 -21.62
C THR A 16 5.63 0.65 -20.50
N VAL A 17 6.88 0.45 -20.06
CA VAL A 17 7.50 1.24 -18.97
C VAL A 17 7.45 2.73 -19.35
N GLN A 18 6.36 3.38 -18.99
CA GLN A 18 6.17 4.81 -19.10
C GLN A 18 6.71 5.44 -17.81
N THR A 19 7.12 6.70 -17.91
CA THR A 19 7.74 7.46 -16.82
C THR A 19 6.82 7.60 -15.59
N GLU A 20 5.50 7.43 -15.76
CA GLU A 20 4.48 7.40 -14.72
C GLU A 20 3.41 6.34 -15.08
N ILE A 21 2.88 5.60 -14.11
CA ILE A 21 1.73 4.70 -14.31
C ILE A 21 0.43 5.54 -14.22
N PRO A 22 -0.50 5.44 -15.18
CA PRO A 22 -1.79 6.12 -15.10
C PRO A 22 -2.57 5.72 -13.82
N PRO A 23 -3.18 6.67 -13.09
CA PRO A 23 -3.91 6.37 -11.86
C PRO A 23 -5.24 5.63 -12.10
N ALA A 24 -5.80 5.72 -13.32
CA ALA A 24 -6.97 4.97 -13.76
C ALA A 24 -6.52 3.81 -14.65
N SER A 25 -6.74 2.57 -14.20
CA SER A 25 -6.37 1.34 -14.90
C SER A 25 -7.23 0.19 -14.40
N ASP A 26 -7.74 -0.64 -15.30
CA ASP A 26 -8.51 -1.85 -14.94
C ASP A 26 -7.64 -2.96 -14.31
N TRP A 27 -6.35 -2.71 -14.11
CA TRP A 27 -5.41 -3.60 -13.44
C TRP A 27 -5.21 -3.25 -11.96
N CYS A 28 -5.33 -4.28 -11.14
CA CYS A 28 -5.18 -4.28 -9.70
C CYS A 28 -3.82 -4.87 -9.31
N GLN A 29 -3.02 -4.16 -8.50
CA GLN A 29 -1.69 -4.61 -8.10
C GLN A 29 -1.75 -5.57 -6.89
N ARG A 30 -0.94 -6.62 -6.91
CA ARG A 30 -0.73 -7.57 -5.82
C ARG A 30 0.74 -7.60 -5.43
N TRP A 31 1.02 -8.06 -4.21
CA TRP A 31 2.38 -8.19 -3.72
C TRP A 31 2.58 -9.47 -2.93
N GLN A 32 3.50 -10.31 -3.39
CA GLN A 32 3.95 -11.49 -2.65
C GLN A 32 5.47 -11.46 -2.52
N GLN A 33 5.99 -11.52 -1.29
CA GLN A 33 7.44 -11.49 -1.03
C GLN A 33 8.16 -10.31 -1.72
N ARG A 34 7.50 -9.14 -1.79
CA ARG A 34 7.97 -7.92 -2.49
C ARG A 34 8.11 -8.09 -4.01
N THR A 35 7.49 -9.10 -4.58
CA THR A 35 7.33 -9.26 -6.03
C THR A 35 5.91 -8.81 -6.40
N PRO A 36 5.77 -7.86 -7.34
CA PRO A 36 4.46 -7.41 -7.79
C PRO A 36 3.87 -8.39 -8.80
N SER A 37 2.56 -8.56 -8.75
CA SER A 37 1.76 -9.14 -9.83
C SER A 37 0.51 -8.31 -10.08
N TRP A 38 -0.25 -8.62 -11.13
CA TRP A 38 -1.45 -7.86 -11.50
C TRP A 38 -2.64 -8.78 -11.71
N ARG A 39 -3.83 -8.27 -11.38
CA ARG A 39 -5.14 -8.89 -11.65
C ARG A 39 -5.98 -7.91 -12.45
N HIS A 40 -6.55 -8.33 -13.57
CA HIS A 40 -7.47 -7.50 -14.33
C HIS A 40 -8.88 -7.55 -13.75
N ALA A 41 -9.59 -6.42 -13.73
CA ALA A 41 -10.96 -6.33 -13.20
C ALA A 41 -11.93 -7.30 -13.88
N SER A 42 -11.71 -7.60 -15.16
CA SER A 42 -12.52 -8.55 -15.92
C SER A 42 -12.24 -10.02 -15.60
N GLU A 43 -11.19 -10.36 -14.83
CA GLU A 43 -10.95 -11.75 -14.37
C GLU A 43 -12.09 -12.23 -13.46
N GLY A 44 -12.76 -11.29 -12.78
CA GLY A 44 -13.86 -11.61 -11.87
C GLY A 44 -13.40 -12.51 -10.71
N GLY A 45 -14.31 -13.37 -10.23
CA GLY A 45 -13.99 -14.41 -9.26
C GLY A 45 -13.93 -13.97 -7.78
N PHE A 46 -14.12 -12.68 -7.49
CA PHE A 46 -14.28 -12.23 -6.10
C PHE A 46 -15.64 -12.67 -5.54
N ASP A 47 -15.60 -13.40 -4.43
CA ASP A 47 -16.77 -13.78 -3.64
C ASP A 47 -16.55 -13.36 -2.20
N ALA A 48 -17.22 -12.28 -1.78
CA ALA A 48 -17.10 -11.70 -0.45
C ALA A 48 -17.38 -12.71 0.68
N ARG A 49 -18.20 -13.74 0.43
CA ARG A 49 -18.54 -14.77 1.44
C ARG A 49 -17.34 -15.63 1.83
N ARG A 50 -16.28 -15.63 1.03
CA ARG A 50 -15.03 -16.36 1.30
C ARG A 50 -14.04 -15.57 2.15
N TYR A 51 -14.34 -14.30 2.44
CA TYR A 51 -13.41 -13.41 3.12
C TYR A 51 -14.01 -12.85 4.40
N THR A 52 -13.14 -12.66 5.40
CA THR A 52 -13.46 -11.87 6.59
C THR A 52 -12.42 -10.78 6.79
N VAL A 53 -12.84 -9.72 7.47
CA VAL A 53 -11.99 -8.57 7.82
C VAL A 53 -12.07 -8.38 9.32
N GLU A 54 -10.92 -8.44 9.98
CA GLU A 54 -10.83 -8.44 11.43
C GLU A 54 -9.64 -7.61 11.92
N PRO A 55 -9.67 -7.09 13.16
CA PRO A 55 -8.52 -6.45 13.77
C PRO A 55 -7.30 -7.37 13.76
N LEU A 56 -6.14 -6.81 13.41
CA LEU A 56 -4.89 -7.55 13.28
C LEU A 56 -3.91 -7.16 14.38
N ALA A 57 -3.33 -8.16 15.05
CA ALA A 57 -2.29 -7.95 16.05
C ALA A 57 -1.09 -7.24 15.43
N GLU A 58 -0.45 -6.34 16.17
CA GLU A 58 0.63 -5.51 15.63
C GLU A 58 1.82 -6.33 15.12
N GLU A 59 2.20 -7.37 15.86
CA GLU A 59 3.31 -8.23 15.49
C GLU A 59 3.04 -8.98 14.19
N GLU A 60 1.83 -9.51 14.02
CA GLU A 60 1.40 -10.20 12.80
C GLU A 60 1.30 -9.24 11.61
N ALA A 61 0.70 -8.05 11.82
CA ALA A 61 0.65 -6.99 10.81
C ALA A 61 2.05 -6.56 10.35
N LYS A 62 2.96 -6.37 11.30
CA LYS A 62 4.35 -5.98 11.03
C LYS A 62 5.09 -7.07 10.26
N ALA A 63 4.99 -8.33 10.67
CA ALA A 63 5.60 -9.45 9.97
C ALA A 63 5.10 -9.53 8.52
N PHE A 64 3.78 -9.49 8.32
CA PHE A 64 3.16 -9.58 7.01
C PHE A 64 3.56 -8.41 6.11
N VAL A 65 3.48 -7.17 6.60
CA VAL A 65 3.83 -5.98 5.80
C VAL A 65 5.31 -5.97 5.44
N LEU A 66 6.22 -6.30 6.37
CA LEU A 66 7.66 -6.33 6.07
C LEU A 66 8.00 -7.40 5.02
N GLN A 67 7.30 -8.53 5.05
CA GLN A 67 7.48 -9.62 4.11
C GLN A 67 6.94 -9.29 2.71
N HIS A 68 5.78 -8.64 2.63
CA HIS A 68 5.03 -8.53 1.37
C HIS A 68 5.07 -7.13 0.75
N HIS A 69 5.01 -6.07 1.53
CA HIS A 69 4.91 -4.71 1.02
C HIS A 69 6.24 -4.23 0.41
N TYR A 70 6.19 -3.60 -0.76
CA TYR A 70 7.36 -3.17 -1.53
C TYR A 70 8.35 -2.26 -0.78
N SER A 71 7.87 -1.52 0.22
CA SER A 71 8.69 -0.60 1.00
C SER A 71 9.49 -1.28 2.11
N ALA A 72 9.23 -2.56 2.41
CA ALA A 72 9.86 -3.34 3.49
C ALA A 72 9.99 -2.56 4.81
N SER A 73 8.96 -1.79 5.17
CA SER A 73 8.97 -0.89 6.32
C SER A 73 7.60 -0.82 6.96
N TYR A 74 7.57 -0.60 8.28
CA TYR A 74 6.37 -0.59 9.08
C TYR A 74 6.29 0.71 9.91
N PRO A 75 5.51 1.72 9.46
CA PRO A 75 5.32 2.98 10.17
C PRO A 75 4.53 2.81 11.47
N SER A 76 4.33 3.92 12.19
CA SER A 76 3.43 3.96 13.33
C SER A 76 2.01 3.52 12.90
N ALA A 77 1.42 2.61 13.66
CA ALA A 77 0.09 2.08 13.43
C ALA A 77 -0.82 2.46 14.61
N LYS A 78 -2.00 3.00 14.31
CA LYS A 78 -3.09 3.18 15.28
C LYS A 78 -4.12 2.06 15.14
N GLU A 79 -4.49 1.74 13.91
CA GLU A 79 -5.50 0.72 13.57
C GLU A 79 -4.96 -0.23 12.50
N ARG A 80 -5.30 -1.51 12.61
CA ARG A 80 -4.74 -2.58 11.79
C ARG A 80 -5.81 -3.62 11.50
N PHE A 81 -5.94 -4.01 10.25
CA PHE A 81 -6.91 -5.02 9.83
C PHE A 81 -6.25 -6.06 8.94
N GLY A 82 -6.68 -7.31 9.11
CA GLY A 82 -6.29 -8.45 8.28
C GLY A 82 -7.45 -8.84 7.37
N LEU A 83 -7.13 -9.15 6.12
CA LEU A 83 -8.04 -9.83 5.20
C LEU A 83 -7.76 -11.33 5.29
N TYR A 84 -8.75 -12.11 5.71
CA TYR A 84 -8.62 -13.55 5.86
C TYR A 84 -9.43 -14.27 4.79
N LEU A 85 -8.80 -15.19 4.08
CA LEU A 85 -9.46 -16.11 3.15
C LEU A 85 -9.83 -17.40 3.88
N ALA A 86 -11.09 -17.81 3.76
CA ALA A 86 -11.53 -19.13 4.21
C ALA A 86 -10.85 -20.24 3.39
N ALA A 87 -10.17 -21.14 4.09
CA ALA A 87 -9.41 -22.26 3.53
C ALA A 87 -9.82 -23.56 4.26
N GLY A 88 -10.99 -24.08 3.90
CA GLY A 88 -11.56 -25.26 4.57
C GLY A 88 -12.00 -24.91 6.00
N ALA A 89 -11.46 -25.62 6.99
CA ALA A 89 -11.74 -25.37 8.41
C ALA A 89 -10.89 -24.23 9.01
N GLU A 90 -9.86 -23.77 8.28
CA GLU A 90 -8.97 -22.71 8.71
C GLU A 90 -9.21 -21.42 7.92
N ARG A 91 -8.61 -20.34 8.41
CA ARG A 91 -8.57 -19.05 7.73
C ARG A 91 -7.12 -18.61 7.59
N ARG A 92 -6.79 -18.04 6.44
CA ARG A 92 -5.42 -17.62 6.14
C ARG A 92 -5.35 -16.13 5.87
N LEU A 93 -4.38 -15.46 6.49
CA LEU A 93 -4.11 -14.05 6.23
C LEU A 93 -3.60 -13.88 4.79
N CYS A 94 -4.33 -13.09 4.00
CA CYS A 94 -4.06 -12.84 2.58
C CYS A 94 -3.99 -11.35 2.24
N GLY A 95 -4.19 -10.46 3.22
CA GLY A 95 -3.96 -9.04 3.07
C GLY A 95 -3.90 -8.32 4.41
N ALA A 96 -3.32 -7.13 4.42
CA ALA A 96 -3.22 -6.27 5.59
C ALA A 96 -3.44 -4.79 5.22
N ALA A 97 -4.16 -4.09 6.09
CA ALA A 97 -4.36 -2.65 6.04
C ALA A 97 -3.88 -2.03 7.37
N VAL A 98 -3.04 -0.99 7.29
CA VAL A 98 -2.48 -0.29 8.45
C VAL A 98 -2.80 1.19 8.32
N PHE A 99 -3.52 1.70 9.32
CA PHE A 99 -3.87 3.10 9.45
C PHE A 99 -3.12 3.71 10.62
N GLY A 100 -2.47 4.84 10.39
CA GLY A 100 -1.46 5.35 11.31
C GLY A 100 -1.38 6.86 11.36
N VAL A 101 -0.41 7.31 12.16
CA VAL A 101 -0.08 8.72 12.33
C VAL A 101 1.06 9.08 11.37
N PRO A 102 0.83 10.00 10.41
CA PRO A 102 1.89 10.45 9.52
C PRO A 102 2.94 11.23 10.30
N VAL A 103 4.16 11.30 9.75
CA VAL A 103 5.29 12.03 10.35
C VAL A 103 5.02 13.55 10.49
N SER A 104 4.10 14.09 9.69
CA SER A 104 3.71 15.49 9.75
C SER A 104 2.20 15.61 9.80
N GLU A 105 1.70 16.32 10.81
CA GLU A 105 0.27 16.61 10.99
C GLU A 105 -0.37 17.24 9.75
N ALA A 106 0.41 18.05 9.02
CA ALA A 106 -0.02 18.70 7.78
C ALA A 106 -0.44 17.72 6.67
N VAL A 107 -0.08 16.44 6.77
CA VAL A 107 -0.60 15.38 5.90
C VAL A 107 -2.11 15.21 6.08
N LEU A 108 -2.62 15.39 7.30
CA LEU A 108 -4.04 15.25 7.62
C LEU A 108 -4.75 16.60 7.59
N THR A 109 -4.18 17.64 8.21
CA THR A 109 -4.88 18.92 8.41
C THR A 109 -5.02 19.76 7.14
N LYS A 110 -4.16 19.56 6.12
CA LYS A 110 -4.33 20.23 4.82
C LYS A 110 -5.53 19.67 4.04
N PRO A 111 -5.66 18.35 3.83
CA PRO A 111 -6.80 17.79 3.12
C PRO A 111 -8.08 17.68 3.96
N LEU A 112 -7.96 17.60 5.29
CA LEU A 112 -9.08 17.39 6.23
C LEU A 112 -9.03 18.42 7.37
N PRO A 113 -9.15 19.74 7.07
CA PRO A 113 -8.94 20.80 8.08
C PRO A 113 -9.96 20.79 9.21
N GLU A 114 -11.15 20.23 8.97
CA GLU A 114 -12.25 20.19 9.94
C GLU A 114 -12.19 19.00 10.91
N LEU A 115 -11.26 18.05 10.70
CA LEU A 115 -11.15 16.85 11.51
C LEU A 115 -9.98 16.96 12.49
N ARG A 116 -10.17 16.51 13.74
CA ARG A 116 -9.07 16.41 14.70
C ARG A 116 -8.04 15.37 14.21
N PRO A 117 -6.78 15.77 13.93
CA PRO A 117 -5.77 14.82 13.44
C PRO A 117 -5.51 13.74 14.47
N TYR A 118 -5.22 12.53 13.99
CA TYR A 118 -4.92 11.33 14.78
C TYR A 118 -6.10 10.73 15.53
N ASP A 119 -7.17 11.47 15.78
CA ASP A 119 -8.40 10.95 16.39
C ASP A 119 -9.51 10.75 15.36
N GLU A 120 -9.89 11.81 14.65
CA GLU A 120 -10.92 11.77 13.60
C GLU A 120 -10.32 11.57 12.21
N SER A 121 -8.99 11.67 12.06
CA SER A 121 -8.33 11.36 10.79
C SER A 121 -7.02 10.59 10.94
N LEU A 122 -6.76 9.68 10.00
CA LEU A 122 -5.55 8.86 9.94
C LEU A 122 -4.99 8.73 8.51
N GLU A 123 -3.75 8.27 8.41
CA GLU A 123 -3.12 7.91 7.13
C GLU A 123 -3.25 6.40 6.88
N CYS A 124 -3.75 5.99 5.71
CA CYS A 124 -3.58 4.61 5.23
C CYS A 124 -2.12 4.42 4.79
N SER A 125 -1.28 4.03 5.75
CA SER A 125 0.17 3.99 5.55
C SER A 125 0.62 2.71 4.86
N ARG A 126 -0.07 1.58 5.06
CA ARG A 126 0.24 0.31 4.39
C ARG A 126 -1.03 -0.39 3.96
N PHE A 127 -1.04 -0.87 2.74
CA PHE A 127 -2.13 -1.66 2.19
C PHE A 127 -1.55 -2.69 1.23
N VAL A 128 -1.77 -3.98 1.51
CA VAL A 128 -1.16 -5.08 0.77
C VAL A 128 -2.12 -6.26 0.67
N LEU A 129 -2.27 -6.83 -0.52
CA LEU A 129 -2.99 -8.09 -0.78
C LEU A 129 -2.08 -9.04 -1.57
N LEU A 130 -2.15 -10.33 -1.27
CA LEU A 130 -1.41 -11.39 -1.95
C LEU A 130 -2.04 -11.75 -3.30
N ASP A 131 -1.23 -12.34 -4.19
CA ASP A 131 -1.57 -12.68 -5.58
C ASP A 131 -2.84 -13.52 -5.75
N GLU A 132 -3.21 -14.29 -4.74
CA GLU A 132 -4.42 -15.12 -4.69
C GLU A 132 -5.72 -14.34 -4.52
N CYS A 133 -5.66 -13.08 -4.10
CA CYS A 133 -6.84 -12.24 -3.95
C CYS A 133 -7.32 -11.81 -5.36
N PRO A 134 -8.54 -12.17 -5.79
CA PRO A 134 -9.06 -11.76 -7.08
C PRO A 134 -9.18 -10.23 -7.19
N ALA A 135 -9.35 -9.70 -8.40
CA ALA A 135 -9.68 -8.28 -8.57
C ALA A 135 -10.95 -7.91 -7.77
N ASN A 136 -11.08 -6.63 -7.41
CA ASN A 136 -12.14 -6.08 -6.53
C ASN A 136 -12.00 -6.38 -5.03
N SER A 137 -11.14 -7.33 -4.63
CA SER A 137 -10.89 -7.64 -3.21
C SER A 137 -10.45 -6.42 -2.40
N GLU A 138 -9.68 -5.51 -3.01
CA GLU A 138 -9.14 -4.31 -2.36
C GLU A 138 -10.23 -3.32 -1.96
N SER A 139 -11.12 -3.02 -2.90
CA SER A 139 -12.20 -2.06 -2.68
C SER A 139 -13.15 -2.55 -1.60
N TRP A 140 -13.47 -3.85 -1.60
CA TRP A 140 -14.28 -4.47 -0.56
C TRP A 140 -13.56 -4.47 0.80
N PHE A 141 -12.28 -4.83 0.84
CA PHE A 141 -11.49 -4.82 2.07
C PHE A 141 -11.36 -3.41 2.66
N LEU A 142 -11.12 -2.39 1.84
CA LEU A 142 -11.09 -0.99 2.29
C LEU A 142 -12.46 -0.55 2.84
N ALA A 143 -13.55 -0.87 2.16
CA ALA A 143 -14.90 -0.55 2.65
C ALA A 143 -15.16 -1.16 4.04
N ARG A 144 -14.80 -2.44 4.24
CA ARG A 144 -14.89 -3.11 5.55
C ARG A 144 -14.01 -2.43 6.62
N CYS A 145 -12.80 -2.03 6.29
CA CYS A 145 -11.92 -1.28 7.20
C CYS A 145 -12.56 0.06 7.58
N PHE A 146 -13.11 0.79 6.62
CA PHE A 146 -13.70 2.12 6.83
C PHE A 146 -14.94 2.05 7.73
N GLU A 147 -15.79 1.04 7.54
CA GLU A 147 -16.91 0.80 8.43
C GLU A 147 -16.45 0.55 9.88
N ALA A 148 -15.40 -0.24 10.10
CA ALA A 148 -14.84 -0.44 11.43
C ALA A 148 -14.24 0.85 12.02
N LEU A 149 -13.47 1.59 11.22
CA LEU A 149 -12.86 2.87 11.62
C LEU A 149 -13.90 3.92 12.02
N LEU A 150 -15.04 3.98 11.33
CA LEU A 150 -16.17 4.83 11.70
C LEU A 150 -16.65 4.55 13.13
N THR A 151 -16.78 3.27 13.50
CA THR A 151 -17.16 2.89 14.87
C THR A 151 -16.13 3.29 15.93
N HIS A 152 -14.87 3.47 15.52
CA HIS A 152 -13.78 3.94 16.39
C HIS A 152 -13.67 5.47 16.42
N GLY A 153 -14.54 6.19 15.70
CA GLY A 153 -14.59 7.66 15.67
C GLY A 153 -13.74 8.30 14.57
N VAL A 154 -13.10 7.52 13.70
CA VAL A 154 -12.34 8.02 12.56
C VAL A 154 -13.30 8.39 11.42
N ARG A 155 -13.18 9.60 10.87
CA ARG A 155 -14.09 10.20 9.89
C ARG A 155 -13.43 10.54 8.56
N GLY A 156 -12.10 10.56 8.53
CA GLY A 156 -11.35 10.83 7.32
C GLY A 156 -10.07 10.02 7.24
N ILE A 157 -9.78 9.47 6.06
CA ILE A 157 -8.50 8.82 5.78
C ILE A 157 -7.79 9.53 4.65
N VAL A 158 -6.48 9.71 4.80
CA VAL A 158 -5.58 10.15 3.75
C VAL A 158 -4.75 8.96 3.29
N SER A 159 -4.66 8.72 1.99
CA SER A 159 -3.75 7.73 1.41
C SER A 159 -2.83 8.36 0.38
N PHE A 160 -1.66 7.75 0.18
CA PHE A 160 -0.73 8.12 -0.87
C PHE A 160 -0.51 6.96 -1.83
N ALA A 161 -0.73 7.20 -3.12
CA ALA A 161 -0.21 6.36 -4.18
C ALA A 161 1.10 6.97 -4.70
N ASP A 162 2.22 6.25 -4.63
CA ASP A 162 3.48 6.65 -5.26
C ASP A 162 3.49 6.08 -6.70
N PRO A 163 3.26 6.87 -7.75
CA PRO A 163 3.16 6.39 -9.12
C PRO A 163 4.54 6.15 -9.76
N VAL A 164 5.63 6.45 -9.04
CA VAL A 164 6.98 6.46 -9.61
C VAL A 164 7.67 5.11 -9.41
N PRO A 165 8.07 4.43 -10.51
CA PRO A 165 8.90 3.25 -10.41
C PRO A 165 10.28 3.59 -9.82
N ARG A 166 10.71 2.88 -8.76
CA ARG A 166 12.03 3.01 -8.16
C ARG A 166 12.97 1.95 -8.73
N ARG A 167 14.20 2.33 -9.04
CA ARG A 167 15.26 1.43 -9.47
C ARG A 167 16.45 1.47 -8.50
N SER A 168 17.16 0.36 -8.35
CA SER A 168 18.44 0.31 -7.64
C SER A 168 19.52 1.08 -8.40
N ASN A 169 20.68 1.29 -7.77
CA ASN A 169 21.87 1.82 -8.44
C ASN A 169 22.38 0.95 -9.60
N THR A 170 22.01 -0.33 -9.64
CA THR A 170 22.29 -1.28 -10.74
C THR A 170 21.20 -1.30 -11.82
N GLY A 171 20.16 -0.46 -11.70
CA GLY A 171 19.06 -0.37 -12.66
C GLY A 171 17.94 -1.40 -12.46
N ALA A 172 18.03 -2.27 -11.46
CA ALA A 172 16.98 -3.24 -11.13
C ALA A 172 15.72 -2.53 -10.65
N LEU A 173 14.54 -2.95 -11.10
CA LEU A 173 13.27 -2.36 -10.68
C LEU A 173 12.95 -2.81 -9.23
N ILE A 174 12.95 -1.87 -8.29
CA ILE A 174 12.74 -2.09 -6.84
C ILE A 174 11.30 -1.78 -6.43
N ALA A 175 10.66 -0.82 -7.09
CA ALA A 175 9.24 -0.56 -6.96
C ALA A 175 8.70 -0.21 -8.34
N VAL A 176 7.55 -0.72 -8.73
CA VAL A 176 6.99 -0.45 -10.07
C VAL A 176 6.22 0.87 -10.10
N GLY A 177 5.93 1.46 -8.93
CA GLY A 177 4.87 2.46 -8.79
C GLY A 177 3.53 1.79 -8.48
N HIS A 178 2.60 2.56 -7.95
CA HIS A 178 1.29 2.09 -7.49
C HIS A 178 0.20 2.49 -8.47
N VAL A 179 -0.63 1.53 -8.87
CA VAL A 179 -1.85 1.80 -9.63
C VAL A 179 -2.90 2.32 -8.66
N GLY A 180 -3.19 3.63 -8.71
CA GLY A 180 -4.10 4.32 -7.78
C GLY A 180 -5.59 3.98 -7.92
N THR A 181 -5.95 3.01 -8.77
CA THR A 181 -7.35 2.70 -9.11
C THR A 181 -8.15 2.20 -7.91
N ILE A 182 -7.51 1.55 -6.94
CA ILE A 182 -8.17 1.15 -5.68
C ILE A 182 -8.77 2.34 -4.93
N TYR A 183 -8.19 3.53 -5.06
CA TYR A 183 -8.65 4.73 -4.37
C TYR A 183 -9.81 5.41 -5.12
N GLN A 184 -9.79 5.42 -6.46
CA GLN A 184 -10.95 5.89 -7.23
C GLN A 184 -12.19 4.99 -7.01
N ALA A 185 -11.99 3.68 -6.97
CA ALA A 185 -13.07 2.71 -6.75
C ALA A 185 -13.65 2.73 -5.32
N SER A 186 -12.97 3.36 -4.36
CA SER A 186 -13.42 3.51 -2.96
C SER A 186 -14.04 4.88 -2.67
N ASN A 187 -14.54 5.58 -3.70
CA ASN A 187 -15.19 6.89 -3.62
C ASN A 187 -14.30 8.00 -3.02
N ALA A 188 -13.00 7.92 -3.28
CA ALA A 188 -12.03 8.84 -2.72
C ALA A 188 -11.85 10.08 -3.60
N ALA A 189 -11.71 11.25 -2.98
CA ALA A 189 -11.44 12.51 -3.66
C ALA A 189 -9.94 12.71 -3.84
N TYR A 190 -9.51 13.04 -5.07
CA TYR A 190 -8.12 13.41 -5.32
C TYR A 190 -7.81 14.79 -4.76
N CYS A 191 -6.81 14.89 -3.88
CA CYS A 191 -6.47 16.11 -3.16
C CYS A 191 -5.14 16.73 -3.60
N GLY A 192 -4.63 16.32 -4.77
CA GLY A 192 -3.42 16.88 -5.37
C GLY A 192 -2.14 16.06 -5.11
N ARG A 193 -1.03 16.61 -5.57
CA ARG A 193 0.31 16.01 -5.42
C ARG A 193 0.95 16.48 -4.12
N ALA A 194 1.48 15.54 -3.35
CA ALA A 194 2.36 15.81 -2.22
C ALA A 194 3.60 16.59 -2.69
N THR A 195 4.15 17.41 -1.81
CA THR A 195 5.40 18.13 -2.08
C THR A 195 6.51 17.12 -2.39
N ALA A 196 7.17 17.27 -3.53
CA ALA A 196 8.34 16.48 -3.90
C ALA A 196 9.37 16.50 -2.76
N ARG A 197 9.81 15.33 -2.30
CA ARG A 197 10.85 15.19 -1.28
C ARG A 197 11.98 14.34 -1.82
N THR A 198 13.21 14.78 -1.59
CA THR A 198 14.41 13.98 -1.86
C THR A 198 14.59 13.00 -0.71
N VAL A 199 14.51 11.71 -0.98
CA VAL A 199 14.83 10.66 -0.01
C VAL A 199 16.22 10.09 -0.27
N LYS A 200 16.94 9.75 0.81
CA LYS A 200 18.21 9.03 0.68
C LYS A 200 17.92 7.54 0.57
N LEU A 201 18.51 6.87 -0.41
CA LEU A 201 18.38 5.42 -0.56
C LEU A 201 19.60 4.73 0.04
N LEU A 202 19.37 3.59 0.66
CA LEU A 202 20.42 2.62 0.97
C LEU A 202 20.83 1.86 -0.31
N PRO A 203 22.00 1.18 -0.33
CA PRO A 203 22.46 0.46 -1.51
C PRO A 203 21.50 -0.62 -2.04
N ASP A 204 20.62 -1.14 -1.17
CA ASP A 204 19.57 -2.10 -1.51
C ASP A 204 18.29 -1.46 -2.07
N GLY A 205 18.26 -0.13 -2.22
CA GLY A 205 17.12 0.64 -2.74
C GLY A 205 16.04 0.95 -1.69
N THR A 206 16.25 0.64 -0.41
CA THR A 206 15.34 1.02 0.67
C THR A 206 15.51 2.49 1.07
N VAL A 207 14.43 3.13 1.54
CA VAL A 207 14.44 4.54 1.94
C VAL A 207 15.02 4.71 3.34
N PHE A 208 16.08 5.50 3.45
CA PHE A 208 16.64 5.94 4.72
C PHE A 208 15.81 7.10 5.29
N ASN A 209 15.18 6.87 6.45
CA ASN A 209 14.35 7.87 7.10
C ASN A 209 15.21 8.78 8.01
N SER A 210 15.12 10.10 7.84
CA SER A 210 16.04 11.10 8.43
C SER A 210 15.89 11.33 9.94
N GLY A 211 15.16 10.49 10.66
CA GLY A 211 15.05 10.53 12.13
C GLY A 211 16.26 9.99 12.88
N VAL A 212 17.20 9.33 12.18
CA VAL A 212 18.46 8.83 12.76
C VAL A 212 19.54 9.90 12.60
N ARG A 213 20.04 10.44 13.73
CA ARG A 213 21.19 11.36 13.74
C ARG A 213 22.38 10.69 13.06
N ALA A 214 22.87 11.27 11.98
CA ALA A 214 24.18 10.94 11.42
C ALA A 214 25.25 11.27 12.48
N GLY A 215 25.87 10.24 13.06
CA GLY A 215 26.87 10.44 14.12
C GLY A 215 27.25 9.22 14.96
N SER A 216 26.66 8.04 14.76
CA SER A 216 27.19 6.82 15.38
C SER A 216 28.39 6.31 14.57
N ARG A 217 29.49 5.97 15.25
CA ARG A 217 30.75 5.47 14.68
C ARG A 217 30.64 4.12 13.94
N HIS A 218 29.42 3.63 13.75
CA HIS A 218 29.05 2.39 13.05
C HIS A 218 27.87 2.62 12.07
N GLY A 219 27.71 3.84 11.54
CA GLY A 219 26.68 4.13 10.54
C GLY A 219 26.91 3.35 9.24
N PRO A 220 25.84 2.91 8.54
CA PRO A 220 25.99 2.17 7.29
C PRO A 220 26.72 3.00 6.24
N VAL A 221 27.61 2.36 5.49
CA VAL A 221 28.33 2.99 4.38
C VAL A 221 27.32 3.33 3.29
N MET A 222 27.10 4.63 3.08
CA MET A 222 26.24 5.15 2.02
C MET A 222 27.00 5.04 0.68
N ALA A 223 26.65 4.06 -0.16
CA ALA A 223 27.36 3.80 -1.43
C ALA A 223 26.69 4.43 -2.66
N GLY A 224 26.15 5.65 -2.53
CA GLY A 224 25.52 6.34 -3.66
C GLY A 224 25.52 7.86 -3.48
N GLY A 225 25.88 8.59 -4.54
CA GLY A 225 25.71 10.04 -4.61
C GLY A 225 24.23 10.44 -4.47
N PRO A 226 23.91 11.74 -4.36
CA PRO A 226 22.54 12.21 -4.16
C PRO A 226 21.62 11.72 -5.30
N PHE A 227 20.80 10.70 -5.01
CA PHE A 227 19.74 10.27 -5.90
C PHE A 227 18.52 11.18 -5.66
N ARG A 228 18.17 11.97 -6.68
CA ARG A 228 16.95 12.79 -6.65
C ARG A 228 15.75 11.89 -6.93
N GLN A 229 15.29 11.16 -5.92
CA GLN A 229 13.96 10.58 -5.96
C GLN A 229 12.96 11.73 -5.83
N VAL A 230 12.15 11.94 -6.86
CA VAL A 230 10.99 12.82 -6.80
C VAL A 230 9.80 11.92 -6.48
N SER A 231 9.52 11.69 -5.20
CA SER A 231 8.32 10.95 -4.80
C SER A 231 7.11 11.86 -5.01
N TRP A 232 6.30 11.57 -6.02
CA TRP A 232 5.04 12.27 -6.27
C TRP A 232 3.91 11.50 -5.59
N GLY A 233 3.69 11.70 -4.29
CA GLY A 233 2.53 11.08 -3.64
C GLY A 233 1.23 11.71 -4.16
N ALA A 234 0.36 10.97 -4.82
CA ALA A 234 -1.02 11.40 -5.05
C ALA A 234 -1.79 11.25 -3.72
N CYS A 235 -2.21 12.36 -3.12
CA CYS A 235 -3.04 12.36 -1.92
C CYS A 235 -4.48 12.08 -2.30
N VAL A 236 -5.11 11.12 -1.63
CA VAL A 236 -6.53 10.82 -1.80
C VAL A 236 -7.22 10.81 -0.45
N VAL A 237 -8.41 11.41 -0.39
CA VAL A 237 -9.22 11.53 0.83
C VAL A 237 -10.46 10.67 0.73
N HIS A 238 -10.70 9.89 1.77
CA HIS A 238 -11.94 9.16 1.98
C HIS A 238 -12.72 9.84 3.08
N SER A 239 -13.79 10.55 2.72
CA SER A 239 -14.76 11.04 3.70
C SER A 239 -15.69 9.89 4.08
N MET A 240 -15.71 9.56 5.37
CA MET A 240 -16.57 8.52 5.91
C MET A 240 -17.77 9.20 6.54
N ALA A 241 -18.89 9.23 5.80
CA ALA A 241 -20.15 9.83 6.24
C ALA A 241 -20.88 8.93 7.25
#